data_AF-A0A800F3A3-F1
#
_entry.id   AF-A0A800F3A3-F1
#
_cell.length_a   1.000
_cell.length_b   1.000
_cell.length_c   1.000
_cell.angle_alpha   90.00
_cell.angle_beta   90.00
_cell.angle_gamma   90.00
#
_symmetry.space_group_name_H-M   'P 1'
#
loop_
_entity.id
_entity.type
_entity.pdbx_description
1 polymer ?
#
loop_
_entity_poly.entity_id
_entity_poly.type
_entity_poly.pdbx_seq_one_letter_code
_entity_poly.pdbx_strand_id
1 'polypeptide(L)'
;MEAFTNSLINESSPYLLQHAHNPVNWMPWGKKALAMAKTQNKPIIVSIGYAACHWCHVMEHESFEDSLVADFMNEHFICVKVDREERPDVDQVYMTAVH
;
A
#
# COMPACT_ATOMS: atom_id res chain seq x y z
N MET A 1 3.30 18.54 12.35
CA MET A 1 4.06 18.29 11.12
C MET A 1 4.05 16.79 10.93
N GLU A 2 3.44 16.30 9.86
CA GLU A 2 3.46 14.87 9.54
C GLU A 2 4.90 14.49 9.19
N ALA A 3 5.43 13.48 9.88
CA ALA A 3 6.85 13.11 9.80
C ALA A 3 7.18 12.39 8.47
N PHE A 4 6.18 11.83 7.81
CA PHE A 4 6.31 11.05 6.58
C PHE A 4 5.24 11.46 5.58
N THR A 5 5.61 11.47 4.30
CA THR A 5 4.66 11.64 3.18
C THR A 5 5.12 10.75 2.03
N ASN A 6 4.24 9.87 1.56
CA ASN A 6 4.51 8.93 0.47
C ASN A 6 3.75 9.32 -0.81
N SER A 7 3.79 8.46 -1.83
CA SER A 7 3.25 8.82 -3.16
C SER A 7 1.72 8.95 -3.19
N LEU A 8 1.02 8.39 -2.20
CA LEU A 8 -0.45 8.40 -2.15
C LEU A 8 -1.05 9.79 -1.95
N ILE A 9 -0.26 10.78 -1.52
CA ILE A 9 -0.71 12.18 -1.38
C ILE A 9 -1.24 12.80 -2.68
N ASN A 10 -0.94 12.18 -3.82
CA ASN A 10 -1.36 12.63 -5.16
C ASN A 10 -2.62 11.89 -5.67
N GLU A 11 -3.16 10.94 -4.91
CA GLU A 11 -4.34 10.18 -5.30
C GLU A 11 -5.63 10.93 -4.99
N SER A 12 -6.72 10.59 -5.69
CA SER A 12 -8.06 11.13 -5.43
C SER A 12 -8.85 10.32 -4.41
N SER A 13 -8.52 9.04 -4.23
CA SER A 13 -9.21 8.15 -3.29
C SER A 13 -9.06 8.66 -1.85
N PRO A 14 -10.17 8.91 -1.13
CA PRO A 14 -10.11 9.23 0.29
C PRO A 14 -9.42 8.14 1.13
N TYR A 15 -9.58 6.86 0.74
CA TYR A 15 -8.93 5.74 1.41
C TYR A 15 -7.41 5.75 1.20
N LEU A 16 -6.92 6.02 -0.02
CA LEU A 16 -5.49 6.11 -0.26
C LEU A 16 -4.86 7.34 0.43
N LEU A 17 -5.55 8.48 0.38
CA LEU A 17 -5.11 9.71 1.04
C LEU A 17 -4.96 9.55 2.55
N GLN A 18 -5.83 8.74 3.19
CA GLN A 18 -5.72 8.44 4.62
C GLN A 18 -4.36 7.79 4.99
N HIS A 19 -3.74 7.06 4.05
CA HIS A 19 -2.45 6.39 4.26
C HIS A 19 -1.25 7.17 3.69
N ALA A 20 -1.47 8.41 3.20
CA ALA A 20 -0.42 9.21 2.57
C ALA A 20 0.71 9.61 3.52
N HIS A 21 0.45 9.57 4.84
CA HIS A 21 1.40 9.98 5.87
C HIS A 21 1.95 8.82 6.71
N ASN A 22 1.66 7.58 6.31
CA ASN A 22 2.22 6.40 6.96
C ASN A 22 3.73 6.32 6.67
N PRO A 23 4.54 5.83 7.63
CA PRO A 23 5.99 5.67 7.45
C PRO A 23 6.35 4.61 6.40
N VAL A 24 5.46 3.67 6.12
CA VAL A 24 5.58 2.79 4.94
C VAL A 24 5.45 3.66 3.68
N ASN A 25 6.42 3.53 2.78
CA ASN A 25 6.48 4.27 1.52
C ASN A 25 5.51 3.67 0.49
N TRP A 26 4.22 3.87 0.75
CA TRP A 26 3.18 3.40 -0.13
C TRP A 26 3.19 4.11 -1.49
N MET A 27 2.85 3.33 -2.51
CA MET A 27 2.56 3.84 -3.83
C MET A 27 1.27 3.27 -4.40
N PRO A 28 0.61 4.00 -5.30
CA PRO A 28 -0.59 3.50 -5.97
C PRO A 28 -0.23 2.34 -6.91
N TRP A 29 -1.20 1.48 -7.15
CA TRP A 29 -1.06 0.43 -8.15
C TRP A 29 -0.90 1.01 -9.55
N GLY A 30 0.13 0.56 -10.28
CA GLY A 30 0.32 0.97 -11.66
C GLY A 30 1.67 0.58 -12.25
N LYS A 31 1.90 0.99 -13.50
CA LYS A 31 3.13 0.67 -14.25
C LYS A 31 4.40 1.12 -13.54
N LYS A 32 4.34 2.22 -12.79
CA LYS A 32 5.47 2.74 -12.00
C LYS A 32 5.90 1.75 -10.90
N ALA A 33 4.94 1.17 -10.17
CA ALA A 33 5.21 0.16 -9.14
C ALA A 33 5.84 -1.10 -9.74
N LEU A 34 5.28 -1.58 -10.84
CA LEU A 34 5.80 -2.77 -11.54
C LEU A 34 7.21 -2.54 -12.12
N ALA A 35 7.47 -1.37 -12.70
CA ALA A 35 8.80 -1.02 -13.20
C ALA A 35 9.81 -0.92 -12.06
N MET A 36 9.43 -0.32 -10.94
CA MET A 36 10.29 -0.19 -9.77
C MET A 36 10.67 -1.54 -9.18
N ALA A 37 9.72 -2.46 -9.05
CA ALA A 37 9.96 -3.82 -8.58
C ALA A 37 10.97 -4.57 -9.46
N LYS A 38 10.85 -4.43 -10.79
CA LYS A 38 11.80 -5.01 -11.75
C LYS A 38 13.19 -4.38 -11.63
N THR A 39 13.28 -3.06 -11.59
CA THR A 39 14.56 -2.35 -11.53
C THR A 39 15.30 -2.60 -10.22
N GLN A 40 14.57 -2.61 -9.09
CA GLN A 40 15.16 -2.83 -7.77
C GLN A 40 15.30 -4.32 -7.41
N ASN A 41 14.77 -5.22 -8.25
CA ASN A 41 14.70 -6.65 -7.98
C ASN A 41 14.11 -6.96 -6.60
N LYS A 42 13.01 -6.27 -6.26
CA LYS A 42 12.29 -6.44 -4.99
C LYS A 42 10.88 -7.00 -5.25
N PRO A 43 10.39 -7.92 -4.39
CA PRO A 43 9.00 -8.34 -4.44
C PRO A 43 8.05 -7.15 -4.19
N ILE A 44 6.84 -7.26 -4.75
CA ILE A 44 5.75 -6.31 -4.49
C ILE A 44 4.89 -6.89 -3.37
N ILE A 45 4.65 -6.09 -2.34
CA ILE A 45 3.59 -6.38 -1.37
C ILE A 45 2.38 -5.51 -1.73
N VAL A 46 1.24 -6.16 -1.99
CA VAL A 46 0.00 -5.49 -2.39
C VAL A 46 -0.96 -5.53 -1.21
N SER A 47 -1.31 -4.36 -0.68
CA SER A 47 -2.33 -4.18 0.34
C SER A 47 -3.59 -3.63 -0.33
N ILE A 48 -4.59 -4.49 -0.51
CA ILE A 48 -5.90 -4.13 -1.05
C ILE A 48 -6.85 -3.94 0.14
N GLY A 49 -7.55 -2.81 0.19
CA GLY A 49 -8.54 -2.58 1.23
C GLY A 49 -9.62 -1.60 0.80
N TYR A 50 -10.50 -1.31 1.76
CA TYR A 50 -11.61 -0.38 1.65
C TYR A 50 -11.85 0.23 3.03
N ALA A 51 -12.46 1.43 3.08
CA ALA A 51 -12.51 2.28 4.28
C ALA A 51 -13.18 1.66 5.53
N ALA A 52 -13.93 0.56 5.40
CA ALA A 52 -14.67 -0.08 6.49
C ALA A 52 -14.06 -1.41 6.98
N CYS A 53 -12.76 -1.68 6.74
CA CYS A 53 -12.10 -2.90 7.21
C CYS A 53 -11.56 -2.78 8.65
N HIS A 54 -12.18 -3.51 9.58
CA HIS A 54 -11.82 -3.56 11.01
C HIS A 54 -10.36 -4.01 11.27
N TRP A 55 -9.83 -4.93 10.46
CA TRP A 55 -8.46 -5.46 10.63
C TRP A 55 -7.37 -4.58 10.04
N CYS A 56 -7.71 -3.62 9.18
CA CYS A 56 -6.76 -2.61 8.72
C CYS A 56 -6.38 -1.64 9.84
N HIS A 57 -7.30 -1.30 10.75
CA HIS A 57 -7.03 -0.46 11.91
C HIS A 57 -6.10 -1.13 12.95
N VAL A 58 -6.24 -2.45 13.17
CA VAL A 58 -5.37 -3.18 14.13
C VAL A 58 -3.94 -3.32 13.56
N MET A 59 -3.81 -3.63 12.27
CA MET A 59 -2.50 -3.74 11.61
C MET A 59 -1.81 -2.36 11.46
N GLU A 60 -2.59 -1.29 11.26
CA GLU A 60 -2.06 0.07 11.23
C GLU A 60 -1.47 0.47 12.58
N HIS A 61 -2.20 0.25 13.67
CA HIS A 61 -1.78 0.64 15.02
C HIS A 61 -0.68 -0.27 15.63
N GLU A 62 -0.56 -1.53 15.21
CA GLU A 62 0.45 -2.47 15.73
C GLU A 62 1.65 -2.69 14.81
N SER A 63 1.59 -2.31 13.53
CA SER A 63 2.65 -2.64 12.56
C SER A 63 3.02 -1.52 11.60
N PHE A 64 2.08 -0.69 11.13
CA PHE A 64 2.41 0.34 10.13
C PHE A 64 2.72 1.72 10.71
N GLU A 65 2.45 1.97 11.99
CA GLU A 65 2.95 3.13 12.74
C GLU A 65 4.30 2.85 13.43
N ASP A 66 4.73 1.57 13.50
CA ASP A 66 6.05 1.20 14.01
C ASP A 66 7.12 1.46 12.94
N SER A 67 8.00 2.43 13.21
CA SER A 67 9.07 2.82 12.30
C SER A 67 10.00 1.66 11.92
N LEU A 68 10.21 0.67 12.80
CA LEU A 68 11.08 -0.48 12.51
C LEU A 68 10.46 -1.40 11.46
N VAL A 69 9.15 -1.63 11.55
CA VAL A 69 8.42 -2.45 10.56
C VAL A 69 8.34 -1.72 9.23
N ALA A 70 8.07 -0.41 9.26
CA ALA A 70 8.05 0.40 8.06
C ALA A 70 9.41 0.44 7.36
N ASP A 71 10.50 0.57 8.11
CA ASP A 71 11.86 0.53 7.57
C ASP A 71 12.16 -0.83 6.92
N PHE A 72 11.85 -1.93 7.59
CA PHE A 72 11.99 -3.27 7.02
C PHE A 72 11.18 -3.43 5.73
N MET A 73 9.92 -2.98 5.74
CA MET A 73 9.05 -3.05 4.56
C MET A 73 9.60 -2.23 3.39
N ASN A 74 10.05 -1.01 3.66
CA ASN A 74 10.64 -0.10 2.68
C ASN A 74 11.96 -0.65 2.12
N GLU A 75 12.74 -1.34 2.94
CA GLU A 75 13.99 -1.98 2.53
C GLU A 75 13.74 -3.19 1.63
N HIS A 76 12.77 -4.04 1.96
CA HIS A 76 12.63 -5.35 1.31
C HIS A 76 11.55 -5.42 0.22
N PHE A 77 10.58 -4.49 0.20
CA PHE A 77 9.43 -4.58 -0.71
C PHE A 77 9.17 -3.29 -1.47
N ILE A 78 8.51 -3.42 -2.61
CA ILE A 78 7.74 -2.32 -3.21
C ILE A 78 6.34 -2.36 -2.61
N CYS A 79 6.04 -1.42 -1.72
CA CYS A 79 4.78 -1.37 -0.99
C CYS A 79 3.69 -0.69 -1.82
N VAL A 80 2.69 -1.45 -2.25
CA VAL A 80 1.59 -0.96 -3.08
C VAL A 80 0.28 -1.00 -2.32
N LYS A 81 -0.44 0.12 -2.30
CA LYS A 81 -1.78 0.21 -1.71
C LYS A 81 -2.80 0.34 -2.84
N VAL A 82 -3.91 -0.37 -2.70
CA VAL A 82 -5.00 -0.39 -3.70
C VAL A 82 -6.31 -0.12 -3.01
N ASP A 83 -7.05 0.86 -3.52
CA ASP A 83 -8.45 1.04 -3.19
C ASP A 83 -9.29 0.09 -4.03
N ARG A 84 -10.00 -0.82 -3.35
CA ARG A 84 -10.88 -1.78 -3.99
C ARG A 84 -12.03 -1.11 -4.74
N GLU A 85 -12.52 0.04 -4.26
CA GLU A 85 -13.67 0.74 -4.86
C GLU A 85 -13.29 1.38 -6.20
N GLU A 86 -12.06 1.89 -6.33
CA GLU A 86 -11.54 2.43 -7.60
C GLU A 86 -11.03 1.33 -8.55
N ARG A 87 -10.53 0.21 -8.01
CA ARG A 87 -9.90 -0.88 -8.78
C ARG A 87 -10.47 -2.27 -8.46
N PRO A 88 -11.78 -2.50 -8.71
CA PRO A 88 -12.39 -3.81 -8.53
C PRO A 88 -11.78 -4.88 -9.45
N ASP A 89 -11.18 -4.47 -10.57
CA ASP A 89 -10.47 -5.34 -11.52
C ASP A 89 -9.23 -5.99 -10.89
N VAL A 90 -8.47 -5.24 -10.08
CA VAL A 90 -7.27 -5.75 -9.40
C VAL A 90 -7.65 -6.73 -8.30
N ASP A 91 -8.67 -6.36 -7.51
CA ASP A 91 -9.23 -7.22 -6.47
C ASP A 91 -9.72 -8.57 -7.04
N GLN A 92 -10.47 -8.53 -8.15
CA GLN A 92 -11.01 -9.75 -8.76
C GLN A 92 -9.90 -10.68 -9.28
N VAL A 93 -8.82 -10.15 -9.85
CA VAL A 93 -7.68 -10.97 -10.30
C VAL A 93 -7.01 -11.69 -9.12
N TYR A 94 -6.76 -10.99 -8.01
CA TYR A 94 -6.13 -11.60 -6.84
C TYR A 94 -7.05 -12.56 -6.07
N MET A 95 -8.37 -12.32 -6.07
CA MET A 95 -9.35 -13.28 -5.55
C MET A 95 -9.47 -14.56 -6.40
N THR A 96 -9.24 -14.47 -7.71
CA THR A 96 -9.34 -15.62 -8.63
C THR A 96 -8.01 -16.39 -8.74
N ALA A 97 -6.88 -15.78 -8.33
CA ALA A 97 -5.54 -16.39 -8.40
C ALA A 97 -5.31 -17.53 -7.38
N VAL A 98 -6.24 -17.76 -6.46
CA VAL A 98 -6.18 -18.80 -5.41
C VAL A 98 -6.98 -20.07 -5.79
N HIS A 99 -7.29 -20.25 -7.07
CA HIS A 99 -7.95 -21.45 -7.61
C HIS A 99 -7.03 -22.22 -8.56
#